data_AF-A0A4Y2SYR4-F1
#
_entry.id   AF-A0A4Y2SYR4-F1
#
_cell.length_a   1.000
_cell.length_b   1.000
_cell.length_c   1.000
_cell.angle_alpha   90.00
_cell.angle_beta   90.00
_cell.angle_gamma   90.00
#
_symmetry.space_group_name_H-M   'P 1'
#
loop_
_entity.id
_entity.type
_entity.pdbx_description
1 polymer ?
#
loop_
_entity_poly.entity_id
_entity_poly.type
_entity_poly.pdbx_seq_one_letter_code
_entity_poly.pdbx_strand_id
1 'polypeptide(L)'
;MSEDMLARLRRNNVTYDIQFSSEIFNKVLIILESKCMSICSKNLSQLGLQFPERNLDIKNNADLLREKNYNTAELGKFVESNNPLLTDDQRKAYDHIMECINKEKGGIIFLDAPRGAGKTSLINLLLAEIR
;
A
#
# COMPACT_ATOMS: atom_id res chain seq x y z
N MET A 1 -26.34 18.18 -6.23
CA MET A 1 -25.11 17.44 -6.59
C MET A 1 -24.72 16.39 -5.56
N SER A 2 -24.42 16.75 -4.31
CA SER A 2 -24.13 15.77 -3.25
C SER A 2 -25.38 14.99 -2.82
N GLU A 3 -26.53 15.66 -2.77
CA GLU A 3 -27.85 15.04 -2.58
C GLU A 3 -28.23 14.07 -3.70
N ASP A 4 -27.93 14.41 -4.97
CA ASP A 4 -28.20 13.53 -6.13
C ASP A 4 -27.34 12.27 -6.12
N MET A 5 -26.08 12.40 -5.66
CA MET A 5 -25.16 11.27 -5.44
C MET A 5 -25.70 10.36 -4.33
N LEU A 6 -26.14 10.93 -3.21
CA LEU A 6 -26.76 10.20 -2.12
C LEU A 6 -28.02 9.46 -2.58
N ALA A 7 -28.88 10.13 -3.35
CA ALA A 7 -30.09 9.53 -3.93
C ALA A 7 -29.77 8.38 -4.89
N ARG A 8 -28.71 8.50 -5.72
CA ARG A 8 -28.23 7.41 -6.58
C ARG A 8 -27.69 6.22 -5.78
N LEU A 9 -26.90 6.47 -4.73
CA LEU A 9 -26.33 5.42 -3.90
C LEU A 9 -27.40 4.65 -3.12
N ARG A 10 -28.44 5.36 -2.65
CA ARG A 10 -29.62 4.75 -1.99
C ARG A 10 -30.48 3.94 -2.95
N ARG A 11 -30.59 4.31 -4.24
CA ARG A 11 -31.31 3.49 -5.25
C ARG A 11 -30.59 2.18 -5.60
N ASN A 12 -29.27 2.15 -5.48
CA ASN A 12 -28.45 1.00 -5.88
C ASN A 12 -28.11 0.05 -4.72
N ASN A 13 -28.51 0.34 -3.48
CA ASN A 13 -28.21 -0.48 -2.30
C ASN A 13 -29.47 -0.72 -1.46
N VAL A 14 -29.70 -1.97 -1.02
CA VAL A 14 -30.91 -2.42 -0.30
C VAL A 14 -30.94 -1.98 1.18
N THR A 15 -29.86 -1.38 1.69
CA THR A 15 -29.75 -0.93 3.09
C THR A 15 -30.12 0.55 3.25
N TYR A 16 -31.21 0.79 3.98
CA TYR A 16 -31.92 2.07 4.13
C TYR A 16 -31.32 3.05 5.16
N ASP A 17 -29.98 3.17 5.27
CA ASP A 17 -29.40 4.25 6.11
C ASP A 17 -28.03 4.73 5.62
N ILE A 18 -27.93 5.07 4.32
CA ILE A 18 -26.76 5.82 3.85
C ILE A 18 -26.97 7.28 4.25
N GLN A 19 -26.29 7.74 5.30
CA GLN A 19 -26.23 9.15 5.71
C GLN A 19 -25.12 9.90 4.95
N PHE A 20 -25.14 11.24 5.01
CA PHE A 20 -24.04 12.06 4.48
C PHE A 20 -22.75 11.75 5.25
N SER A 21 -21.83 11.02 4.61
CA SER A 21 -20.50 10.72 5.14
C SER A 21 -19.42 11.54 4.45
N SER A 22 -18.26 11.66 5.10
CA SER A 22 -17.05 12.24 4.52
C SER A 22 -16.66 11.59 3.19
N GLU A 23 -16.91 10.29 3.03
CA GLU A 23 -16.67 9.56 1.77
C GLU A 23 -17.56 10.03 0.62
N ILE A 24 -18.84 10.31 0.89
CA ILE A 24 -19.78 10.82 -0.12
C ILE A 24 -19.36 12.23 -0.54
N PHE A 25 -18.96 13.06 0.42
CA PHE A 25 -18.44 14.39 0.16
C PHE A 25 -17.18 14.33 -0.71
N ASN A 26 -16.25 13.43 -0.38
CA ASN A 26 -15.04 13.26 -1.15
C ASN A 26 -15.29 12.76 -2.58
N LYS A 27 -16.23 11.81 -2.77
CA LYS A 27 -16.65 11.38 -4.12
C LYS A 27 -17.21 12.54 -4.94
N VAL A 28 -17.96 13.45 -4.31
CA VAL A 28 -18.47 14.66 -4.96
C VAL A 28 -17.32 15.58 -5.38
N LEU A 29 -16.30 15.77 -4.52
CA LEU A 29 -15.11 16.56 -4.85
C LEU A 29 -14.34 15.98 -6.05
N ILE A 30 -14.16 14.66 -6.12
CA ILE A 30 -13.49 14.00 -7.27
C ILE A 30 -14.23 14.28 -8.59
N ILE A 31 -15.56 14.19 -8.57
CA ILE A 31 -16.39 14.42 -9.75
C ILE A 31 -16.40 15.90 -10.14
N LEU A 32 -16.46 16.79 -9.16
CA LEU A 32 -16.38 18.23 -9.38
C LEU A 32 -15.04 18.61 -10.01
N GLU A 33 -13.94 18.09 -9.48
CA GLU A 33 -12.60 18.32 -10.01
C GLU A 33 -12.47 17.85 -11.47
N SER A 34 -13.01 16.67 -11.79
CA SER A 34 -13.01 16.15 -13.16
C SER A 34 -13.77 17.06 -14.12
N LYS A 35 -14.89 17.65 -13.69
CA LYS A 35 -15.63 18.64 -14.49
C LYS A 35 -14.87 19.95 -14.64
N CYS A 36 -14.27 20.46 -13.58
CA CYS A 36 -13.43 21.66 -13.64
C CYS A 36 -12.26 21.48 -14.60
N MET A 37 -11.56 20.34 -14.53
CA MET A 37 -10.51 19.98 -15.48
C MET A 37 -11.01 19.93 -16.92
N SER A 38 -12.22 19.43 -17.16
CA SER A 38 -12.82 19.37 -18.50
C SER A 38 -13.25 20.73 -19.04
N ILE A 39 -13.63 21.69 -18.19
CA ILE A 39 -14.21 22.97 -18.61
C ILE A 39 -13.15 24.06 -18.68
N CYS A 40 -12.29 24.15 -17.66
CA CYS A 40 -11.32 25.25 -17.51
C CYS A 40 -9.88 24.77 -17.34
N SER A 41 -9.61 23.46 -17.48
CA SER A 41 -8.28 22.85 -17.31
C SER A 41 -7.58 23.23 -16.01
N LYS A 42 -8.38 23.57 -14.99
CA LYS A 42 -7.93 23.89 -13.64
C LYS A 42 -8.48 22.86 -12.67
N ASN A 43 -7.62 22.43 -11.76
CA ASN A 43 -7.99 21.58 -10.64
C ASN A 43 -8.67 22.40 -9.53
N LEU A 44 -9.19 21.74 -8.49
CA LEU A 44 -9.94 22.43 -7.44
C LEU A 44 -9.04 23.36 -6.60
N SER A 45 -7.78 23.02 -6.40
CA SER A 45 -6.84 23.86 -5.65
C SER A 45 -6.51 25.16 -6.38
N GLN A 46 -6.39 25.14 -7.70
CA GLN A 46 -6.24 26.32 -8.56
C GLN A 46 -7.50 27.21 -8.58
N LEU A 47 -8.64 26.69 -8.12
CA LEU A 47 -9.89 27.43 -7.94
C LEU A 47 -10.13 27.84 -6.46
N GLY A 48 -9.18 27.56 -5.56
CA GLY A 48 -9.28 27.89 -4.13
C GLY A 48 -10.21 26.98 -3.32
N LEU A 49 -10.49 25.76 -3.82
CA LEU A 49 -11.37 24.78 -3.18
C LEU A 49 -10.59 23.63 -2.53
N GLN A 50 -11.26 22.90 -1.62
CA GLN A 50 -10.70 21.72 -0.95
C GLN A 50 -10.34 20.62 -1.96
N PHE A 51 -9.19 19.97 -1.73
CA PHE A 51 -8.67 18.91 -2.58
C PHE A 51 -9.33 17.56 -2.25
N PRO A 52 -9.73 16.75 -3.26
CA PRO A 52 -10.26 15.41 -3.01
C PRO A 52 -9.17 14.44 -2.53
N GLU A 53 -9.46 13.69 -1.46
CA GLU A 53 -8.66 12.55 -1.04
C GLU A 53 -8.83 11.38 -2.01
N ARG A 54 -7.91 11.25 -2.98
CA ARG A 54 -7.93 10.16 -3.97
C ARG A 54 -7.39 8.82 -3.44
N ASN A 55 -6.83 8.79 -2.24
CA ASN A 55 -6.23 7.59 -1.63
C ASN A 55 -7.24 6.68 -0.89
N LEU A 56 -8.54 6.98 -0.92
CA LEU A 56 -9.55 6.14 -0.26
C LEU A 56 -9.65 4.74 -0.89
N ASP A 57 -9.36 4.59 -2.18
CA ASP A 57 -9.38 3.28 -2.86
C ASP A 57 -8.27 2.33 -2.40
N ILE A 58 -7.14 2.84 -1.87
CA ILE A 58 -6.05 1.98 -1.37
C ILE A 58 -6.49 1.23 -0.10
N LYS A 59 -7.34 1.85 0.73
CA LYS A 59 -7.86 1.20 1.95
C LYS A 59 -8.88 0.10 1.67
N ASN A 60 -9.57 0.17 0.52
CA ASN A 60 -10.61 -0.78 0.12
C ASN A 60 -10.18 -1.70 -1.04
N ASN A 61 -8.89 -1.70 -1.41
CA ASN A 61 -8.39 -2.59 -2.44
C ASN A 61 -8.30 -4.03 -1.88
N ALA A 62 -9.31 -4.83 -2.19
CA ALA A 62 -9.43 -6.23 -1.74
C ALA A 62 -8.23 -7.08 -2.19
N ASP A 63 -7.61 -6.77 -3.33
CA ASP A 63 -6.42 -7.48 -3.81
C ASP A 63 -5.21 -7.14 -2.95
N LEU A 64 -5.02 -5.86 -2.60
CA LEU A 64 -3.95 -5.44 -1.69
C LEU A 64 -4.10 -6.04 -0.29
N LEU A 65 -5.33 -6.09 0.23
CA LEU A 65 -5.62 -6.71 1.53
C LEU A 65 -5.33 -8.21 1.49
N ARG A 66 -5.67 -8.88 0.38
CA ARG A 66 -5.35 -10.30 0.17
C ARG A 66 -3.85 -10.53 0.07
N GLU A 67 -3.12 -9.69 -0.66
CA GLU A 67 -1.66 -9.79 -0.81
C GLU A 67 -0.92 -9.57 0.51
N LYS A 68 -1.42 -8.68 1.37
CA LYS A 68 -0.83 -8.38 2.69
C LYS A 68 -1.32 -9.29 3.82
N ASN A 69 -2.22 -10.22 3.55
CA ASN A 69 -2.74 -11.15 4.55
C ASN A 69 -1.74 -12.28 4.86
N TYR A 70 -0.55 -11.90 5.31
CA TYR A 70 0.50 -12.84 5.69
C TYR A 70 0.24 -13.41 7.09
N ASN A 71 0.58 -14.67 7.28
CA ASN A 71 0.62 -15.27 8.62
C ASN A 71 1.89 -14.81 9.35
N THR A 72 1.81 -13.67 10.03
CA THR A 72 2.95 -13.06 10.73
C THR A 72 3.54 -13.97 11.81
N ALA A 73 2.73 -14.83 12.43
CA ALA A 73 3.22 -15.80 13.40
C ALA A 73 4.08 -16.90 12.76
N GLU A 74 3.71 -17.38 11.57
CA GLU A 74 4.53 -18.34 10.82
C GLU A 74 5.81 -17.68 10.27
N LEU A 75 5.72 -16.44 9.80
CA LEU A 75 6.89 -15.68 9.35
C LEU A 75 7.87 -15.46 10.50
N GLY A 76 7.40 -15.09 11.70
CA GLY A 76 8.25 -14.95 12.88
C GLY A 76 8.98 -16.25 13.24
N LYS A 77 8.26 -17.38 13.27
CA LYS A 77 8.89 -18.70 13.50
C LYS A 77 9.90 -19.08 12.42
N PHE A 78 9.60 -18.74 11.17
CA PHE A 78 10.50 -18.96 10.04
C PHE A 78 11.79 -18.15 10.23
N VAL A 79 11.68 -16.88 10.60
CA VAL A 79 12.81 -16.00 10.92
C VAL A 79 13.64 -16.58 12.06
N GLU A 80 13.02 -16.91 13.20
CA GLU A 80 13.73 -17.47 14.36
C GLU A 80 14.51 -18.75 14.03
N SER A 81 13.95 -19.61 13.17
CA SER A 81 14.56 -20.88 12.80
C SER A 81 15.68 -20.74 11.76
N ASN A 82 15.54 -19.81 10.81
CA ASN A 82 16.46 -19.68 9.68
C ASN A 82 17.53 -18.62 9.91
N ASN A 83 17.26 -17.62 10.75
CA ASN A 83 18.22 -16.58 11.05
C ASN A 83 19.54 -17.17 11.55
N PRO A 84 19.60 -18.11 12.52
CA PRO A 84 20.87 -18.68 12.98
C PRO A 84 21.63 -19.52 11.93
N LEU A 85 20.97 -19.93 10.84
CA LEU A 85 21.53 -20.84 9.83
C LEU A 85 22.26 -20.11 8.69
N LEU A 86 22.27 -18.77 8.67
CA LEU A 86 23.00 -18.05 7.62
C LEU A 86 24.50 -18.28 7.77
N THR A 87 25.15 -18.50 6.63
CA THR A 87 26.61 -18.47 6.54
C THR A 87 27.16 -17.07 6.78
N ASP A 88 28.45 -16.94 7.05
CA ASP A 88 29.08 -15.63 7.31
C ASP A 88 28.87 -14.62 6.19
N ASP A 89 28.87 -15.06 4.92
CA ASP A 89 28.66 -14.15 3.78
C ASP A 89 27.19 -13.77 3.60
N GLN A 90 26.27 -14.70 3.86
CA GLN A 90 24.84 -14.40 3.89
C GLN A 90 24.49 -13.46 5.05
N ARG A 91 25.12 -13.64 6.21
CA ARG A 91 24.99 -12.75 7.37
C ARG A 91 25.40 -11.32 7.02
N LYS A 92 26.59 -11.13 6.45
CA LYS A 92 27.07 -9.81 6.03
C LYS A 92 26.09 -9.14 5.07
N ALA A 93 25.57 -9.89 4.10
CA ALA A 93 24.58 -9.36 3.17
C ALA A 93 23.25 -9.01 3.86
N TYR A 94 22.75 -9.88 4.73
CA TYR A 94 21.54 -9.65 5.53
C TYR A 94 21.66 -8.37 6.37
N ASP A 95 22.74 -8.26 7.16
CA ASP A 95 22.97 -7.13 8.06
C ASP A 95 23.08 -5.82 7.29
N HIS A 96 23.80 -5.82 6.16
CA HIS A 96 23.94 -4.63 5.32
C HIS A 96 22.60 -4.18 4.73
N ILE A 97 21.79 -5.11 4.24
CA ILE A 97 20.47 -4.81 3.67
C ILE A 97 19.54 -4.28 4.76
N MET A 98 19.48 -4.94 5.92
CA MET A 98 18.66 -4.49 7.06
C MET A 98 19.10 -3.11 7.56
N GLU A 99 20.40 -2.82 7.58
CA GLU A 99 20.90 -1.49 7.94
C GLU A 99 20.43 -0.41 6.95
N CYS A 100 20.46 -0.70 5.64
CA CYS A 100 19.96 0.22 4.62
C CYS A 100 18.46 0.48 4.74
N ILE A 101 17.68 -0.57 5.06
CA ILE A 101 16.22 -0.46 5.30
C ILE A 101 15.95 0.36 6.55
N ASN A 102 16.57 0.02 7.68
CA ASN A 102 16.36 0.68 8.97
C ASN A 102 16.78 2.16 8.97
N LYS A 103 17.74 2.52 8.12
CA LYS A 103 18.21 3.91 7.94
C LYS A 103 17.51 4.63 6.80
N GLU A 104 16.53 4.00 6.14
CA GLU A 104 15.79 4.54 4.99
C GLU A 104 16.71 5.11 3.90
N LYS A 105 17.89 4.51 3.71
CA LYS A 105 18.91 5.04 2.77
C LYS A 105 18.44 4.98 1.31
N GLY A 106 17.43 4.15 1.01
CA GLY A 106 16.99 3.85 -0.34
C GLY A 106 18.09 3.20 -1.20
N GLY A 107 17.83 3.05 -2.50
CA GLY A 107 18.81 2.53 -3.47
C GLY A 107 18.57 1.10 -3.93
N ILE A 108 19.49 0.60 -4.75
CA ILE A 108 19.44 -0.73 -5.37
C ILE A 108 20.68 -1.51 -4.94
N ILE A 109 20.48 -2.75 -4.47
CA ILE A 109 21.55 -3.65 -4.03
C ILE A 109 21.60 -4.84 -4.98
N PHE A 110 22.80 -5.16 -5.49
CA PHE A 110 23.03 -6.34 -6.32
C PHE A 110 23.57 -7.48 -5.46
N LEU A 111 22.80 -8.57 -5.38
CA LEU A 111 23.23 -9.79 -4.70
C LEU A 111 23.83 -10.77 -5.72
N ASP A 112 25.16 -10.80 -5.82
CA ASP A 112 25.87 -11.77 -6.65
C ASP A 112 26.45 -12.93 -5.82
N ALA A 113 26.27 -14.14 -6.32
CA ALA A 113 26.62 -15.39 -5.68
C ALA A 113 26.42 -16.57 -6.66
N PRO A 114 27.22 -17.63 -6.55
CA PRO A 114 27.07 -18.83 -7.36
C PRO A 114 25.73 -19.54 -7.16
N ARG A 115 25.40 -20.44 -8.09
CA ARG A 115 24.26 -21.35 -7.94
C ARG A 115 24.43 -22.18 -6.66
N GLY A 116 23.39 -22.24 -5.83
CA GLY A 116 23.42 -23.00 -4.57
C GLY A 116 23.95 -22.23 -3.36
N ALA A 117 24.46 -21.00 -3.53
CA ALA A 117 24.92 -20.15 -2.41
C ALA A 117 23.76 -19.58 -1.54
N GLY A 118 22.52 -20.06 -1.74
CA GLY A 118 21.38 -19.70 -0.91
C GLY A 118 20.82 -18.29 -1.08
N LYS A 119 21.04 -17.61 -2.23
CA LYS A 119 20.43 -16.29 -2.51
C LYS A 119 18.92 -16.27 -2.24
N THR A 120 18.21 -17.30 -2.71
CA THR A 120 16.75 -17.41 -2.51
C THR A 120 16.39 -17.56 -1.03
N SER A 121 17.18 -18.32 -0.27
CA SER A 121 16.97 -18.47 1.17
C SER A 121 17.17 -17.14 1.90
N LEU A 122 18.23 -16.40 1.57
CA LEU A 122 18.48 -15.06 2.12
C LEU A 122 17.36 -14.07 1.77
N ILE A 123 16.91 -14.04 0.51
CA ILE A 123 15.80 -13.15 0.08
C ILE A 123 14.51 -13.49 0.84
N ASN A 124 14.19 -14.78 0.98
CA ASN A 124 12.99 -15.20 1.71
C ASN A 124 13.05 -14.81 3.19
N LEU A 125 14.22 -14.92 3.82
CA LEU A 125 14.43 -14.50 5.21
C LEU A 125 14.25 -12.98 5.36
N LEU A 126 14.87 -12.18 4.49
CA LEU A 126 14.69 -10.73 4.48
C LEU A 126 13.22 -10.34 4.30
N LEU A 127 12.53 -10.97 3.35
CA LEU A 127 11.12 -10.73 3.10
C LEU A 127 10.23 -11.15 4.27
N ALA A 128 10.60 -12.18 5.03
CA ALA A 128 9.86 -12.60 6.21
C ALA A 128 10.08 -11.65 7.39
N GLU A 129 11.27 -11.08 7.53
CA GLU A 129 11.64 -10.13 8.59
C GLU A 129 10.93 -8.77 8.43
N ILE A 130 10.84 -8.26 7.21
CA ILE A 130 10.34 -6.89 6.94
C ILE A 130 8.82 -6.79 6.79
N ARG A 131 8.13 -7.94 6.68
CA ARG A 131 6.68 -8.01 6.50
C ARG A 131 5.95 -7.99 7.82
#